data_AF-A0A9E5DPZ6-F1
#
_entry.id   AF-A0A9E5DPZ6-F1
#
_cell.length_a   1.000
_cell.length_b   1.000
_cell.length_c   1.000
_cell.angle_alpha   90.00
_cell.angle_beta   90.00
_cell.angle_gamma   90.00
#
_symmetry.space_group_name_H-M   'P 1'
#
loop_
_entity.id
_entity.type
_entity.pdbx_description
1 polymer ?
#
loop_
_entity_poly.entity_id
_entity_poly.type
_entity_poly.pdbx_seq_one_letter_code
_entity_poly.pdbx_strand_id
1 'polypeptide(L)'
;MTGWPNWVAAWLRYSATPGVRAIIFTGGRPDVLIRHCSVEETSGRSAALQERRASGLPDTRLARPVGTGKALAWVLRGRTCHPEAASREGLVPHHEAGDVLVAAGAMARQFRAQPATALTDIQQVLRASHRRPTAAGVDEDSDLFANLMAQNECGVDMMRQYVAGDHQLKKY
;
A
#
# COMPACT_ATOMS: atom_id res chain seq x y z
N MET A 1 29.04 -3.08 -10.31
CA MET A 1 27.96 -3.34 -9.34
C MET A 1 27.23 -2.03 -9.07
N THR A 2 26.09 -1.84 -9.71
CA THR A 2 25.26 -0.63 -9.59
C THR A 2 24.67 -0.55 -8.18
N GLY A 3 25.07 0.46 -7.42
CA GLY A 3 24.50 0.75 -6.11
C GLY A 3 23.00 0.98 -6.23
N TRP A 4 22.24 0.38 -5.32
CA TRP A 4 20.79 0.56 -5.25
C TRP A 4 20.46 2.06 -5.09
N PRO A 5 19.32 2.53 -5.61
CA PRO A 5 18.89 3.92 -5.38
C PRO A 5 18.93 4.23 -3.88
N ASN A 6 19.44 5.40 -3.50
CA ASN A 6 19.62 5.82 -2.11
C ASN A 6 18.36 5.62 -1.24
N TRP A 7 17.17 5.79 -1.82
CA TRP A 7 15.90 5.62 -1.13
C TRP A 7 15.56 4.14 -0.84
N VAL A 8 16.03 3.19 -1.66
CA VAL A 8 15.82 1.76 -1.36
C VAL A 8 16.71 1.32 -0.20
N ALA A 9 17.95 1.80 -0.16
CA ALA A 9 18.84 1.57 0.98
C ALA A 9 18.25 2.18 2.26
N ALA A 10 17.70 3.40 2.18
CA ALA A 10 16.99 4.02 3.30
C ALA A 10 15.76 3.20 3.72
N TRP A 11 14.93 2.77 2.77
CA TRP A 11 13.77 1.94 3.06
C TRP A 11 14.16 0.63 3.76
N LEU A 12 15.10 -0.13 3.21
CA LEU A 12 15.61 -1.37 3.81
C LEU A 12 16.11 -1.16 5.24
N ARG A 13 16.85 -0.06 5.47
CA ARG A 13 17.34 0.31 6.80
C ARG A 13 16.19 0.58 7.78
N TYR A 14 15.22 1.41 7.39
CA TYR A 14 14.11 1.78 8.28
C TYR A 14 13.14 0.62 8.51
N SER A 15 12.85 -0.19 7.49
CA SER A 15 11.98 -1.36 7.63
C SER A 15 12.59 -2.46 8.50
N ALA A 16 13.92 -2.55 8.56
CA ALA A 16 14.62 -3.47 9.43
C ALA A 16 14.80 -2.96 10.87
N THR A 17 14.44 -1.70 11.16
CA THR A 17 14.64 -1.11 12.49
C THR A 17 13.54 -1.57 13.45
N PRO A 18 13.88 -2.24 14.58
CA PRO A 18 12.90 -2.67 15.57
C PRO A 18 12.06 -1.49 16.09
N GLY A 19 10.75 -1.69 16.21
CA GLY A 19 9.82 -0.68 16.71
C GLY A 19 9.31 0.32 15.67
N VAL A 20 9.86 0.35 14.44
CA VAL A 20 9.27 1.10 13.33
C VAL A 20 8.00 0.39 12.86
N ARG A 21 6.84 1.07 12.99
CA ARG A 21 5.52 0.51 12.65
C ARG A 21 4.90 1.09 11.38
N ALA A 22 5.37 2.26 10.94
CA ALA A 22 4.89 2.94 9.74
C ALA A 22 6.03 3.78 9.12
N ILE A 23 6.03 3.90 7.80
CA ILE A 23 6.96 4.75 7.03
C ILE A 23 6.10 5.64 6.12
N ILE A 24 6.30 6.95 6.20
CA ILE A 24 5.59 7.94 5.37
C ILE A 24 6.53 8.40 4.25
N PHE A 25 6.09 8.24 3.00
CA PHE A 25 6.80 8.76 1.84
C PHE A 25 6.17 10.11 1.43
N THR A 26 7.00 11.13 1.25
CA THR A 26 6.57 12.48 0.83
C THR A 26 7.55 13.08 -0.16
N GLY A 27 7.14 14.19 -0.80
CA GLY A 27 7.97 14.96 -1.71
C GLY A 27 9.07 15.72 -0.98
N GLY A 28 10.28 15.73 -1.56
CA GLY A 28 11.40 16.54 -1.05
C GLY A 28 11.30 18.03 -1.39
N ARG A 29 10.24 18.46 -2.08
CA ARG A 29 9.99 19.85 -2.52
C ARG A 29 8.53 20.20 -2.29
N PRO A 30 8.21 21.48 -2.00
CA PRO A 30 6.83 21.96 -2.06
C PRO A 30 6.18 21.62 -3.40
N ASP A 31 4.91 21.24 -3.34
CA ASP A 31 4.02 21.00 -4.48
C ASP A 31 4.40 19.84 -5.43
N VAL A 32 5.46 19.09 -5.13
CA VAL A 32 5.93 17.98 -5.98
C VAL A 32 6.27 16.75 -5.15
N LEU A 33 5.42 15.71 -5.25
CA LEU A 33 5.69 14.39 -4.66
C LEU A 33 6.85 13.69 -5.37
N ILE A 34 6.69 13.42 -6.67
CA ILE A 34 7.67 12.72 -7.50
C ILE A 34 7.54 13.20 -8.95
N ARG A 35 8.67 13.31 -9.64
CA ARG A 35 8.72 13.43 -11.10
C ARG A 35 9.18 12.10 -11.68
N HIS A 36 8.60 11.71 -12.82
CA HIS A 36 9.03 10.51 -13.53
C HIS A 36 10.53 10.56 -13.86
N CYS A 37 11.12 9.39 -14.10
CA CYS A 37 12.51 9.29 -14.54
C CYS A 37 12.78 10.23 -15.71
N SER A 38 13.94 10.88 -15.72
CA SER A 38 14.25 11.85 -16.77
C SER A 38 14.32 11.16 -18.14
N VAL A 39 14.08 11.91 -19.21
CA VAL A 39 14.08 11.37 -20.58
C VAL A 39 15.46 10.84 -20.96
N GLU A 40 16.51 11.44 -20.41
CA GLU A 40 17.90 11.05 -20.53
C GLU A 40 18.15 9.66 -19.90
N GLU A 41 17.64 9.41 -18.69
CA GLU A 41 17.69 8.08 -18.06
C GLU A 41 16.85 7.04 -18.81
N THR A 42 15.73 7.47 -19.40
CA THR A 42 14.81 6.59 -20.13
C THR A 42 15.45 6.09 -21.43
N SER A 43 16.17 6.97 -22.14
CA SER A 43 16.90 6.64 -23.36
C SER A 43 17.91 5.51 -23.12
N GLY A 44 18.63 5.55 -22.00
CA GLY A 44 19.59 4.51 -21.60
C GLY A 44 18.97 3.20 -21.09
N ARG A 45 17.68 3.18 -20.75
CA ARG A 45 16.96 2.02 -20.18
C ARG A 45 15.96 1.37 -21.15
N SER A 46 15.88 1.90 -22.36
CA SER A 46 14.96 1.44 -23.41
C SER A 46 15.08 -0.06 -23.71
N ALA A 47 16.30 -0.60 -23.76
CA ALA A 47 16.57 -2.04 -23.95
C ALA A 47 16.00 -2.90 -22.80
N ALA A 48 16.22 -2.50 -21.55
CA ALA A 48 15.67 -3.21 -20.38
C ALA A 48 14.13 -3.14 -20.33
N LEU A 49 13.52 -2.07 -20.85
CA LEU A 49 12.07 -1.94 -20.96
C LEU A 49 11.49 -2.87 -22.05
N GLN A 50 12.21 -3.06 -23.15
CA GLN A 50 11.83 -4.00 -24.22
C GLN A 50 11.94 -5.45 -23.76
N GLU A 51 12.99 -5.80 -23.03
CA GLU A 51 13.17 -7.14 -22.45
C GLU A 51 12.06 -7.47 -21.44
N ARG A 52 11.70 -6.51 -20.58
CA ARG A 52 10.56 -6.64 -19.66
C ARG A 52 9.20 -6.74 -20.36
N ARG A 53 9.07 -6.19 -21.57
CA ARG A 53 7.87 -6.39 -22.40
C ARG A 53 7.83 -7.81 -22.96
N ALA A 54 8.98 -8.32 -23.42
CA ALA A 54 9.10 -9.69 -23.94
C ALA A 54 8.82 -10.74 -22.87
N SER A 55 9.16 -10.47 -21.60
CA SER A 55 8.87 -11.35 -20.46
C SER A 55 7.43 -11.26 -19.92
N GLY A 56 6.54 -10.52 -20.59
CA GLY A 56 5.18 -10.23 -20.11
C GLY A 56 5.12 -8.95 -19.27
N LEU A 57 4.29 -8.00 -19.71
CA LEU A 57 4.10 -6.72 -19.03
C LEU A 57 3.65 -6.93 -17.58
N PRO A 58 4.21 -6.19 -16.61
CA PRO A 58 3.57 -6.05 -15.33
C PRO A 58 2.26 -5.28 -15.55
N ASP A 59 1.16 -5.98 -15.32
CA ASP A 59 -0.13 -5.49 -14.83
C ASP A 59 -0.12 -3.99 -14.52
N THR A 60 -0.80 -3.18 -15.33
CA THR A 60 -0.80 -1.72 -15.15
C THR A 60 -1.34 -1.43 -13.77
N ARG A 61 -0.48 -0.99 -12.83
CA ARG A 61 -0.86 -0.72 -11.44
C ARG A 61 -2.03 0.27 -11.34
N LEU A 62 -2.24 1.09 -12.36
CA LEU A 62 -3.38 1.99 -12.51
C LEU A 62 -4.72 1.24 -12.64
N ALA A 63 -4.77 0.12 -13.35
CA ALA A 63 -6.02 -0.63 -13.54
C ALA A 63 -6.53 -1.26 -12.25
N ARG A 64 -5.67 -1.49 -11.25
CA ARG A 64 -6.06 -2.06 -9.96
C ARG A 64 -7.05 -1.18 -9.18
N PRO A 65 -6.78 0.11 -8.94
CA PRO A 65 -7.72 0.98 -8.25
C PRO A 65 -8.91 1.44 -9.12
N VAL A 66 -8.72 1.66 -10.43
CA VAL A 66 -9.75 2.32 -11.26
C VAL A 66 -10.42 1.45 -12.32
N GLY A 67 -10.00 0.18 -12.45
CA GLY A 67 -10.45 -0.74 -13.47
C GLY A 67 -9.81 -0.53 -14.85
N THR A 68 -9.76 -1.61 -15.66
CA THR A 68 -9.06 -1.63 -16.96
C THR A 68 -9.60 -0.62 -17.96
N GLY A 69 -10.94 -0.50 -18.09
CA GLY A 69 -11.55 0.42 -19.06
C GLY A 69 -11.22 1.88 -18.77
N LYS A 70 -11.31 2.29 -17.51
CA LYS A 70 -10.98 3.66 -17.09
C LYS A 70 -9.48 3.94 -17.26
N ALA A 71 -8.63 3.00 -16.84
CA ALA A 71 -7.18 3.09 -17.01
C ALA A 71 -6.77 3.27 -18.48
N LEU A 72 -7.34 2.46 -19.38
CA LEU A 72 -7.05 2.55 -20.82
C LEU A 72 -7.43 3.93 -21.38
N ALA A 73 -8.64 4.41 -21.06
CA ALA A 73 -9.11 5.71 -21.51
C ALA A 73 -8.24 6.87 -21.00
N TRP A 74 -7.73 6.79 -19.78
CA TRP A 74 -6.85 7.82 -19.21
C TRP A 74 -5.47 7.83 -19.85
N VAL A 75 -4.87 6.65 -20.04
CA VAL A 75 -3.54 6.51 -20.64
C VAL A 75 -3.55 7.01 -22.08
N LEU A 76 -4.54 6.60 -22.88
CA LEU A 76 -4.63 6.99 -24.30
C LEU A 76 -4.84 8.51 -24.49
N ARG A 77 -5.40 9.20 -23.48
CA ARG A 77 -5.71 10.63 -23.54
C ARG A 77 -4.72 11.50 -22.76
N GLY A 78 -3.73 10.92 -22.09
CA GLY A 78 -2.81 11.65 -21.22
C GLY A 78 -3.52 12.43 -20.10
N ARG A 79 -4.63 11.90 -19.56
CA ARG A 79 -5.44 12.61 -18.55
C ARG A 79 -4.63 12.84 -17.28
N THR A 80 -4.57 14.09 -16.81
CA THR A 80 -4.10 14.44 -15.46
C THR A 80 -5.29 14.62 -14.52
N CYS A 81 -5.15 14.26 -13.25
CA CYS A 81 -6.21 14.38 -12.24
C CYS A 81 -5.77 15.25 -11.06
N HIS A 82 -6.68 16.09 -10.56
CA HIS A 82 -6.51 16.81 -9.31
C HIS A 82 -6.78 15.89 -8.11
N PRO A 83 -6.24 16.18 -6.90
CA PRO A 83 -6.33 15.28 -5.74
C PRO A 83 -7.75 14.86 -5.36
N GLU A 84 -8.68 15.81 -5.31
CA GLU A 84 -10.09 15.54 -4.99
C GLU A 84 -10.73 14.59 -6.02
N ALA A 85 -10.52 14.86 -7.31
CA ALA A 85 -11.01 14.02 -8.39
C ALA A 85 -10.37 12.62 -8.34
N ALA A 86 -9.07 12.52 -8.02
CA ALA A 86 -8.39 11.24 -7.85
C ALA A 86 -9.01 10.39 -6.74
N SER A 87 -9.40 11.02 -5.62
CA SER A 87 -10.07 10.29 -4.53
C SER A 87 -11.47 9.84 -4.92
N ARG A 88 -12.28 10.74 -5.48
CA ARG A 88 -13.64 10.42 -5.95
C ARG A 88 -13.67 9.31 -7.00
N GLU A 89 -12.64 9.24 -7.83
CA GLU A 89 -12.53 8.25 -8.92
C GLU A 89 -11.93 6.90 -8.47
N GLY A 90 -11.53 6.79 -7.18
CA GLY A 90 -10.95 5.60 -6.56
C GLY A 90 -9.44 5.44 -6.78
N LEU A 91 -8.76 6.41 -7.40
CA LEU A 91 -7.32 6.34 -7.66
C LEU A 91 -6.50 6.43 -6.36
N VAL A 92 -6.96 7.25 -5.42
CA VAL A 92 -6.38 7.35 -4.08
C VAL A 92 -7.45 7.10 -3.02
N PRO A 93 -7.14 6.39 -1.93
CA PRO A 93 -8.14 6.04 -0.92
C PRO A 93 -8.57 7.24 -0.07
N HIS A 94 -7.78 8.31 -0.01
CA HIS A 94 -8.04 9.46 0.87
C HIS A 94 -7.55 10.77 0.22
N HIS A 95 -8.30 11.85 0.44
CA HIS A 95 -7.97 13.22 0.09
C HIS A 95 -8.11 14.08 1.33
N GLU A 96 -7.11 14.93 1.59
CA GLU A 96 -7.05 15.85 2.72
C GLU A 96 -6.86 17.27 2.17
N ALA A 97 -7.69 18.21 2.64
CA ALA A 97 -7.60 19.61 2.23
C ALA A 97 -6.59 20.40 3.08
N GLY A 98 -6.32 19.94 4.30
CA GLY A 98 -5.33 20.52 5.22
C GLY A 98 -3.93 19.93 5.08
N ASP A 99 -3.20 19.92 6.20
CA ASP A 99 -1.83 19.40 6.23
C ASP A 99 -1.82 17.86 6.13
N VAL A 100 -1.41 17.37 4.96
CA VAL A 100 -1.29 15.94 4.65
C VAL A 100 -0.32 15.19 5.56
N LEU A 101 0.71 15.84 6.13
CA LEU A 101 1.64 15.20 7.06
C LEU A 101 1.00 14.99 8.43
N VAL A 102 0.16 15.93 8.88
CA VAL A 102 -0.63 15.76 10.10
C VAL A 102 -1.61 14.60 9.95
N ALA A 103 -2.32 14.54 8.83
CA ALA A 103 -3.25 13.45 8.52
C ALA A 103 -2.52 12.10 8.40
N ALA A 104 -1.40 12.04 7.68
CA ALA A 104 -0.59 10.82 7.58
C ALA A 104 -0.03 10.37 8.94
N GLY A 105 0.37 11.31 9.80
CA GLY A 105 0.80 11.03 11.17
C GLY A 105 -0.32 10.46 12.03
N ALA A 106 -1.56 10.94 11.88
CA ALA A 106 -2.73 10.37 12.56
C ALA A 106 -2.99 8.92 12.11
N MET A 107 -2.93 8.65 10.79
CA MET A 107 -3.08 7.30 10.25
C MET A 107 -1.96 6.35 10.74
N ALA A 108 -0.72 6.83 10.81
CA ALA A 108 0.40 6.05 11.35
C ALA A 108 0.19 5.66 12.83
N ARG A 109 -0.41 6.55 13.64
CA ARG A 109 -0.77 6.26 15.03
C ARG A 109 -1.86 5.19 15.14
N GLN A 110 -2.83 5.19 14.24
CA GLN A 110 -3.86 4.15 14.19
C GLN A 110 -3.24 2.76 13.93
N PHE A 111 -2.34 2.65 12.95
CA PHE A 111 -1.66 1.37 12.68
C PHE A 111 -0.75 0.92 13.82
N ARG A 112 -0.16 1.86 14.57
CA ARG A 112 0.63 1.53 15.77
C ARG A 112 -0.22 0.88 16.86
N ALA A 113 -1.49 1.27 16.99
CA ALA A 113 -2.42 0.70 17.96
C ALA A 113 -2.93 -0.71 17.57
N GLN A 114 -2.75 -1.12 16.31
CA GLN A 114 -3.15 -2.44 15.84
C GLN A 114 -2.02 -3.47 16.02
N PRO A 115 -2.34 -4.77 16.15
CA PRO A 115 -1.31 -5.81 16.18
C PRO A 115 -0.49 -5.85 14.89
N ALA A 116 0.84 -5.94 15.01
CA ALA A 116 1.74 -5.91 13.86
C ALA A 116 1.58 -7.14 12.95
N THR A 117 1.40 -8.33 13.54
CA THR A 117 1.18 -9.58 12.83
C THR A 117 -0.10 -9.52 12.00
N ALA A 118 -1.22 -9.08 12.59
CA ALA A 118 -2.49 -8.90 11.89
C ALA A 118 -2.34 -8.01 10.64
N LEU A 119 -1.63 -6.88 10.76
CA LEU A 119 -1.39 -5.98 9.62
C LEU A 119 -0.55 -6.64 8.52
N THR A 120 0.47 -7.42 8.90
CA THR A 120 1.30 -8.17 7.95
C THR A 120 0.48 -9.23 7.21
N ASP A 121 -0.31 -10.00 7.93
CA ASP A 121 -1.11 -11.10 7.39
C ASP A 121 -2.17 -10.57 6.42
N ILE A 122 -2.90 -9.51 6.80
CA ILE A 122 -3.85 -8.82 5.92
C ILE A 122 -3.16 -8.33 4.64
N GLN A 123 -1.96 -7.73 4.76
CA GLN A 123 -1.21 -7.28 3.58
C GLN A 123 -0.77 -8.44 2.70
N GLN A 124 -0.40 -9.59 3.28
CA GLN A 124 -0.02 -10.78 2.54
C GLN A 124 -1.19 -11.31 1.72
N VAL A 125 -2.34 -11.55 2.36
CA VAL A 125 -3.55 -12.06 1.69
C VAL A 125 -4.01 -11.11 0.58
N LEU A 126 -4.14 -9.81 0.88
CA LEU A 126 -4.60 -8.82 -0.10
C LEU A 126 -3.64 -8.65 -1.28
N ARG A 127 -2.33 -8.74 -1.07
CA ARG A 127 -1.36 -8.64 -2.18
C ARG A 127 -1.31 -9.92 -3.01
N ALA A 128 -1.52 -11.07 -2.38
CA ALA A 128 -1.52 -12.37 -3.02
C ALA A 128 -2.79 -12.62 -3.86
N SER A 129 -3.95 -12.12 -3.41
CA SER A 129 -5.25 -12.31 -4.08
C SER A 129 -5.25 -11.85 -5.54
N HIS A 130 -4.43 -10.86 -5.88
CA HIS A 130 -4.28 -10.39 -7.26
C HIS A 130 -3.60 -11.40 -8.21
N ARG A 131 -3.01 -12.48 -7.68
CA ARG A 131 -2.25 -13.47 -8.47
C ARG A 131 -2.76 -14.90 -8.29
N ARG A 132 -3.64 -15.14 -7.33
CA ARG A 132 -4.11 -16.48 -6.95
C ARG A 132 -5.64 -16.55 -7.05
N PRO A 133 -6.22 -17.75 -7.29
CA PRO A 133 -7.65 -17.93 -7.22
C PRO A 133 -8.19 -17.57 -5.83
N THR A 134 -9.43 -17.06 -5.79
CA THR A 134 -10.10 -16.64 -4.53
C THR A 134 -10.11 -17.75 -3.49
N ALA A 135 -10.42 -19.00 -3.87
CA ALA A 135 -10.49 -20.13 -2.96
C ALA A 135 -9.17 -20.34 -2.18
N ALA A 136 -8.04 -20.33 -2.90
CA ALA A 136 -6.72 -20.46 -2.27
C ALA A 136 -6.38 -19.27 -1.34
N GLY A 137 -6.95 -18.09 -1.60
CA GLY A 137 -6.80 -16.94 -0.72
C GLY A 137 -7.62 -17.06 0.57
N VAL A 138 -8.79 -17.70 0.52
CA VAL A 138 -9.65 -17.93 1.69
C VAL A 138 -9.03 -18.95 2.65
N ASP A 139 -8.42 -20.01 2.11
CA ASP A 139 -7.73 -21.01 2.92
C ASP A 139 -6.53 -20.38 3.65
N GLU A 140 -5.70 -19.60 2.95
CA GLU A 140 -4.56 -18.88 3.55
C GLU A 140 -5.01 -17.86 4.63
N ASP A 141 -6.09 -17.12 4.38
CA ASP A 141 -6.65 -16.17 5.34
C ASP A 141 -7.12 -16.88 6.62
N SER A 142 -7.77 -18.04 6.48
CA SER A 142 -8.24 -18.84 7.61
C SER A 142 -7.09 -19.33 8.48
N ASP A 143 -6.01 -19.83 7.87
CA ASP A 143 -4.82 -20.29 8.58
C ASP A 143 -4.10 -19.14 9.31
N LEU A 144 -3.93 -18.00 8.65
CA LEU A 144 -3.30 -16.81 9.24
C LEU A 144 -4.13 -16.27 10.41
N PHE A 145 -5.46 -16.23 10.27
CA PHE A 145 -6.35 -15.83 11.35
C PHE A 145 -6.24 -16.77 12.56
N ALA A 146 -6.26 -18.09 12.35
CA ALA A 146 -6.11 -19.06 13.44
C ALA A 146 -4.77 -18.89 14.17
N ASN A 147 -3.67 -18.66 13.43
CA ASN A 147 -2.35 -18.41 14.00
C ASN A 147 -2.30 -17.10 14.80
N LEU A 148 -2.89 -16.02 14.27
CA LEU A 148 -3.00 -14.74 14.97
C LEU A 148 -3.74 -14.91 16.30
N MET A 149 -4.87 -15.63 16.28
CA MET A 149 -5.68 -15.90 17.47
C MET A 149 -4.93 -16.71 18.54
N ALA A 150 -4.14 -17.70 18.11
CA ALA A 150 -3.36 -18.52 19.01
C ALA A 150 -2.20 -17.75 19.68
N GLN A 151 -1.70 -16.69 19.06
CA GLN A 151 -0.47 -15.99 19.48
C GLN A 151 -0.71 -14.57 20.03
N ASN A 152 -1.94 -14.05 19.95
CA ASN A 152 -2.23 -12.66 20.28
C ASN A 152 -3.26 -12.53 21.41
N GLU A 153 -2.79 -12.67 22.65
CA GLU A 153 -3.61 -12.51 23.85
C GLU A 153 -4.34 -11.17 23.91
N CYS A 154 -3.67 -10.08 23.50
CA CYS A 154 -4.27 -8.74 23.44
C CYS A 154 -5.48 -8.70 22.48
N GLY A 155 -5.38 -9.37 21.32
CA GLY A 155 -6.51 -9.51 20.39
C GLY A 155 -7.69 -10.27 21.01
N VAL A 156 -7.40 -11.38 21.71
CA VAL A 156 -8.42 -12.17 22.43
C VAL A 156 -9.10 -11.32 23.51
N ASP A 157 -8.33 -10.51 24.25
CA ASP A 157 -8.88 -9.63 25.28
C ASP A 157 -9.74 -8.51 24.69
N MET A 158 -9.37 -7.95 23.54
CA MET A 158 -10.22 -7.00 22.80
C MET A 158 -11.56 -7.65 22.42
N MET A 159 -11.56 -8.90 21.97
CA MET A 159 -12.79 -9.65 21.68
C MET A 159 -13.65 -9.87 22.93
N ARG A 160 -13.04 -10.23 24.05
CA ARG A 160 -13.76 -10.38 25.34
C ARG A 160 -14.39 -9.06 25.78
N GLN A 161 -13.65 -7.96 25.69
CA GLN A 161 -14.15 -6.62 26.01
C GLN A 161 -15.29 -6.19 25.09
N TYR A 162 -15.21 -6.50 23.81
CA TYR A 162 -16.27 -6.22 22.84
C TYR A 162 -17.57 -6.95 23.18
N VAL A 163 -17.50 -8.25 23.50
CA VAL A 163 -18.67 -9.04 23.93
C VAL A 163 -19.25 -8.51 25.25
N ALA A 164 -18.39 -8.20 26.22
CA ALA A 164 -18.81 -7.65 27.51
C ALA A 164 -19.41 -6.24 27.40
N GLY A 165 -19.01 -5.47 26.37
CA GLY A 165 -19.49 -4.12 26.11
C GLY A 165 -20.70 -4.04 25.16
N ASP A 166 -21.52 -5.09 25.09
CA ASP A 166 -22.69 -5.18 24.19
C ASP A 166 -22.34 -4.92 22.72
N HIS A 167 -21.26 -5.55 22.26
CA HIS A 167 -20.81 -5.44 20.87
C HIS A 167 -20.49 -3.99 20.46
N GLN A 168 -20.04 -3.17 21.41
CA GLN A 168 -19.52 -1.84 21.15
C GLN A 168 -18.00 -1.90 21.02
N LEU A 169 -17.49 -1.68 19.81
CA LEU A 169 -16.06 -1.43 19.62
C LEU A 169 -15.77 0.00 20.08
N LYS A 170 -15.06 0.17 21.19
CA LYS A 170 -14.36 1.42 21.48
C LYS A 170 -13.24 1.58 20.46
N LYS A 171 -13.56 2.15 19.29
CA LYS A 171 -12.56 2.60 18.33
C LYS A 171 -11.88 3.83 18.90
N TYR A 172 -10.57 3.90 18.69
CA TYR A 172 -9.67 4.98 19.11
C TYR A 172 -10.17 6.36 18.68
#